data_AF-A0A9D3UGP0-F1
#
_entry.id   AF-A0A9D3UGP0-F1
#
_cell.length_a   1.000
_cell.length_b   1.000
_cell.length_c   1.000
_cell.angle_alpha   90.00
_cell.angle_beta   90.00
_cell.angle_gamma   90.00
#
_symmetry.space_group_name_H-M   'P 1'
#
loop_
_entity.id
_entity.type
_entity.pdbx_description
1 polymer ?
#
loop_
_entity_poly.entity_id
_entity_poly.type
_entity_poly.pdbx_seq_one_letter_code
_entity_poly.pdbx_strand_id
1 'polypeptide(L)'
;MEGNCFNQTVFLFTLLLAIAASSVSGHSTRVGFYSSTCPRAESIVKSTVESHFKLDPTIAPGLLRMHFHDCFVRGCDASILIDGPNAEKTAPASQFLKGYKVIDDAKFQLECECPGVVSCADILALAARDSVVLTKGTSWAVPTGRRDGTVSKASDTDGNMPGFQDTVDVLKQKFAAKGLNTRDLVTLVGAHTIGTAACEVFSYRLYNFTSTGADPSINPAFVSHLQALCPQNRDGSRQIALDTGSADRFDTSFFANLREGKGILESDQRLWTDDLTKTFVQRFLEVRGSLGLSFNVEFGKSMLKMSNIEVKTGTMGEIRKVCSKMSCFNHRVLLLTLLLPIVVILVEGQGTRVGFYSTSCPKVESIVSSTVQSHFKSDPTIAPGLLRMHFHDCFVQGCDGSILIDGPNAEKTAPPNQLLRGYEVIDDAKTQLEAVCPGVVSCADILALAARDSVVLTSGASWAVPTGRRDGTVSQSSDANNLPGFRDTVDVQKQKFADKGLNTQDLVTLVGKHFITQSLIY
;
A
#
# COMPACT_ATOMS: atom_id res chain seq x y z
N MET A 1 -63.46 -6.50 30.05
CA MET A 1 -62.13 -6.14 30.57
C MET A 1 -61.20 -6.09 29.38
N GLU A 2 -61.27 -4.99 28.63
CA GLU A 2 -60.41 -4.73 27.49
C GLU A 2 -59.48 -3.60 27.90
N GLY A 3 -58.21 -3.90 28.07
CA GLY A 3 -57.21 -2.92 28.48
C GLY A 3 -55.80 -3.49 28.38
N ASN A 4 -54.92 -2.70 27.76
CA ASN A 4 -53.47 -2.70 27.96
C ASN A 4 -52.54 -3.63 27.18
N CYS A 5 -52.85 -4.06 25.95
CA CYS A 5 -51.80 -4.61 25.08
C CYS A 5 -51.17 -3.58 24.14
N PHE A 6 -51.91 -2.55 23.70
CA PHE A 6 -51.43 -1.65 22.64
C PHE A 6 -50.42 -0.58 23.13
N ASN A 7 -50.55 -0.11 24.37
CA ASN A 7 -49.66 0.94 24.91
C ASN A 7 -48.27 0.41 25.35
N GLN A 8 -48.13 -0.89 25.61
CA GLN A 8 -46.86 -1.48 26.06
C GLN A 8 -45.91 -1.72 24.87
N THR A 9 -46.45 -2.08 23.71
CA THR A 9 -45.67 -2.32 22.49
C THR A 9 -45.14 -1.03 21.89
N VAL A 10 -45.94 0.06 21.93
CA VAL A 10 -45.52 1.38 21.44
C VAL A 10 -44.44 1.97 22.35
N PHE A 11 -44.55 1.82 23.68
CA PHE A 11 -43.55 2.33 24.63
C PHE A 11 -42.21 1.57 24.52
N LEU A 12 -42.24 0.24 24.32
CA LEU A 12 -41.05 -0.56 24.03
C LEU A 12 -40.41 -0.18 22.69
N PHE A 13 -41.20 0.07 21.64
CA PHE A 13 -40.70 0.49 20.34
C PHE A 13 -40.07 1.90 20.38
N THR A 14 -40.66 2.85 21.11
CA THR A 14 -40.08 4.18 21.29
C THR A 14 -38.82 4.18 22.17
N LEU A 15 -38.73 3.27 23.15
CA LEU A 15 -37.52 3.10 23.97
C LEU A 15 -36.40 2.42 23.17
N LEU A 16 -36.72 1.45 22.30
CA LEU A 16 -35.78 0.81 21.38
C LEU A 16 -35.29 1.75 20.26
N LEU A 17 -36.16 2.63 19.74
CA LEU A 17 -35.77 3.70 18.80
C LEU A 17 -34.92 4.78 19.47
N ALA A 18 -35.17 5.10 20.75
CA ALA A 18 -34.32 6.02 21.53
C ALA A 18 -32.95 5.42 21.85
N ILE A 19 -32.85 4.09 22.05
CA ILE A 19 -31.57 3.39 22.24
C ILE A 19 -30.84 3.20 20.88
N ALA A 20 -31.55 3.07 19.76
CA ALA A 20 -30.97 3.07 18.41
C ALA A 20 -30.53 4.48 17.94
N ALA A 21 -31.02 5.54 18.59
CA ALA A 21 -30.53 6.91 18.40
C ALA A 21 -29.31 7.25 19.28
N SER A 22 -28.78 6.30 20.05
CA SER A 22 -27.49 6.46 20.73
C SER A 22 -26.35 6.28 19.73
N SER A 23 -25.93 7.41 19.16
CA SER A 23 -24.63 7.61 18.50
C SER A 23 -24.31 6.70 17.30
N VAL A 24 -24.73 7.11 16.10
CA VAL A 24 -23.77 7.14 14.99
C VAL A 24 -22.75 8.23 15.35
N SER A 25 -21.86 7.92 16.31
CA SER A 25 -20.64 8.68 16.44
C SER A 25 -19.86 8.40 15.17
N GLY A 26 -19.64 9.42 14.34
CA GLY A 26 -18.52 9.38 13.41
C GLY A 26 -17.29 9.13 14.27
N HIS A 27 -16.84 7.88 14.37
CA HIS A 27 -15.85 7.50 15.36
C HIS A 27 -14.54 8.19 14.99
N SER A 28 -14.21 9.25 15.75
CA SER A 28 -12.88 9.83 15.75
C SER A 28 -11.86 8.76 16.14
N THR A 29 -10.61 8.94 15.74
CA THR A 29 -9.52 8.07 16.19
C THR A 29 -9.49 8.03 17.73
N ARG A 30 -9.19 6.87 18.30
CA ARG A 30 -9.04 6.71 19.77
C ARG A 30 -7.98 5.68 20.11
N VAL A 31 -7.37 5.83 21.29
CA VAL A 31 -6.48 4.81 21.81
C VAL A 31 -7.28 3.53 22.07
N GLY A 32 -6.73 2.38 21.68
CA GLY A 32 -7.39 1.08 21.81
C GLY A 32 -8.63 0.94 20.91
N PHE A 33 -8.65 1.57 19.73
CA PHE A 33 -9.76 1.43 18.77
C PHE A 33 -10.04 -0.03 18.42
N TYR A 34 -8.99 -0.82 18.21
CA TYR A 34 -9.06 -2.24 17.83
C TYR A 34 -9.16 -3.22 19.01
N SER A 35 -9.25 -2.75 20.26
CA SER A 35 -9.13 -3.62 21.44
C SER A 35 -10.16 -4.76 21.51
N SER A 36 -11.34 -4.58 20.90
CA SER A 36 -12.38 -5.61 20.83
C SER A 36 -12.51 -6.27 19.46
N THR A 37 -12.14 -5.57 18.37
CA THR A 37 -12.35 -6.05 16.99
C THR A 37 -11.12 -6.72 16.39
N CYS A 38 -9.92 -6.32 16.80
CA CYS A 38 -8.67 -6.96 16.44
C CYS A 38 -7.64 -6.76 17.57
N PRO A 39 -7.78 -7.50 18.70
CA PRO A 39 -6.99 -7.25 19.91
C PRO A 39 -5.47 -7.36 19.71
N ARG A 40 -5.02 -8.12 18.71
CA ARG A 40 -3.60 -8.31 18.38
C ARG A 40 -3.05 -7.28 17.40
N ALA A 41 -3.85 -6.31 16.94
CA ALA A 41 -3.45 -5.38 15.87
C ALA A 41 -2.12 -4.67 16.15
N GLU A 42 -2.01 -3.97 17.28
CA GLU A 42 -0.78 -3.25 17.64
C GLU A 42 0.41 -4.19 17.83
N SER A 43 0.19 -5.38 18.41
CA SER A 43 1.28 -6.34 18.62
C SER A 43 1.81 -6.94 17.32
N ILE A 44 0.95 -7.17 16.31
CA ILE A 44 1.32 -7.68 14.99
C ILE A 44 2.13 -6.62 14.22
N VAL A 45 1.68 -5.36 14.24
CA VAL A 45 2.43 -4.27 13.60
C VAL A 45 3.81 -4.14 14.25
N LYS A 46 3.85 -4.07 15.59
CA LYS A 46 5.10 -3.96 16.33
C LYS A 46 6.07 -5.09 16.05
N SER A 47 5.62 -6.35 16.11
CA SER A 47 6.50 -7.50 15.87
C SER A 47 7.01 -7.54 14.43
N THR A 48 6.22 -7.10 13.46
CA THR A 48 6.61 -7.00 12.06
C THR A 48 7.67 -5.91 11.86
N VAL A 49 7.48 -4.73 12.45
CA VAL A 49 8.50 -3.67 12.39
C VAL A 49 9.80 -4.12 13.06
N GLU A 50 9.71 -4.77 14.23
CA GLU A 50 10.86 -5.32 14.93
C GLU A 50 11.63 -6.38 14.12
N SER A 51 10.93 -7.26 13.39
CA SER A 51 11.58 -8.30 12.60
C SER A 51 12.31 -7.70 11.40
N HIS A 52 11.70 -6.75 10.70
CA HIS A 52 12.32 -6.05 9.57
C HIS A 52 13.49 -5.16 10.02
N PHE A 53 13.34 -4.45 11.14
CA PHE A 53 14.41 -3.61 11.70
C PHE A 53 15.66 -4.43 12.09
N LYS A 54 15.49 -5.65 12.61
CA LYS A 54 16.62 -6.55 12.93
C LYS A 54 17.44 -6.93 11.69
N LEU A 55 16.80 -7.00 10.53
CA LEU A 55 17.45 -7.32 9.26
C LEU A 55 18.07 -6.08 8.60
N ASP A 56 17.36 -4.96 8.67
CA ASP A 56 17.79 -3.68 8.12
C ASP A 56 17.42 -2.53 9.07
N PRO A 57 18.38 -1.99 9.84
CA PRO A 57 18.13 -0.87 10.74
C PRO A 57 17.64 0.40 10.04
N THR A 58 17.83 0.53 8.72
CA THR A 58 17.35 1.69 7.93
C THR A 58 15.84 1.71 7.78
N ILE A 59 15.15 0.63 8.14
CA ILE A 59 13.68 0.55 8.16
C ILE A 59 13.07 1.54 9.14
N ALA A 60 13.64 1.73 10.33
CA ALA A 60 13.07 2.63 11.33
C ALA A 60 12.99 4.10 10.85
N PRO A 61 14.10 4.74 10.41
CA PRO A 61 14.01 6.08 9.84
C PRO A 61 13.18 6.11 8.54
N GLY A 62 13.19 5.03 7.74
CA GLY A 62 12.37 4.91 6.53
C GLY A 62 10.86 4.98 6.80
N LEU A 63 10.37 4.22 7.77
CA LEU A 63 8.95 4.21 8.16
C LEU A 63 8.51 5.52 8.82
N LEU A 64 9.36 6.11 9.66
CA LEU A 64 9.10 7.41 10.26
C LEU A 64 8.96 8.50 9.19
N ARG A 65 9.87 8.49 8.20
CA ARG A 65 9.80 9.39 7.04
C ARG A 65 8.57 9.12 6.18
N MET A 66 8.21 7.86 5.92
CA MET A 66 7.02 7.52 5.14
C MET A 66 5.73 8.07 5.77
N HIS A 67 5.59 7.96 7.09
CA HIS A 67 4.43 8.52 7.80
C HIS A 67 4.36 10.05 7.70
N PHE A 68 5.51 10.73 7.75
CA PHE A 68 5.57 12.19 7.50
C PHE A 68 5.12 12.53 6.08
N HIS A 69 5.62 11.80 5.07
CA HIS A 69 5.28 12.02 3.67
C HIS A 69 3.79 11.82 3.38
N ASP A 70 3.16 10.81 3.98
CA ASP A 70 1.72 10.58 3.90
C ASP A 70 0.93 11.80 4.41
N CYS A 71 1.22 12.19 5.65
CA CYS A 71 0.50 13.26 6.33
C CYS A 71 0.60 14.64 5.67
N PHE A 72 1.71 14.95 5.00
CA PHE A 72 1.97 16.30 4.48
C PHE A 72 1.42 16.57 3.08
N VAL A 73 0.91 15.55 2.39
CA VAL A 73 0.31 15.69 1.05
C VAL A 73 -1.20 15.93 1.20
N ARG A 74 -1.99 14.87 1.35
CA ARG A 74 -3.47 14.93 1.47
C ARG A 74 -4.01 14.57 2.86
N GLY A 75 -3.13 14.18 3.79
CA GLY A 75 -3.52 13.75 5.14
C GLY A 75 -2.95 12.38 5.49
N CYS A 76 -3.05 12.01 6.75
CA CYS A 76 -2.54 10.72 7.23
C CYS A 76 -3.53 9.59 6.91
N ASP A 77 -3.66 9.25 5.63
CA ASP A 77 -4.65 8.29 5.12
C ASP A 77 -4.03 7.13 4.30
N ALA A 78 -2.71 6.99 4.34
CA ALA A 78 -1.95 5.98 3.61
C ALA A 78 -2.14 6.03 2.08
N SER A 79 -2.43 7.21 1.51
CA SER A 79 -2.38 7.47 0.06
C SER A 79 -0.99 7.27 -0.51
N ILE A 80 0.07 7.45 0.29
CA ILE A 80 1.46 7.24 -0.12
C ILE A 80 1.75 5.77 -0.48
N LEU A 81 0.96 4.82 0.03
CA LEU A 81 1.18 3.39 -0.19
C LEU A 81 0.67 2.92 -1.55
N ILE A 82 -0.24 3.68 -2.18
CA ILE A 82 -0.94 3.31 -3.41
C ILE A 82 0.02 3.29 -4.59
N ASP A 83 -0.03 2.21 -5.37
CA ASP A 83 0.74 2.07 -6.60
C ASP A 83 0.06 2.79 -7.78
N GLY A 84 0.87 3.40 -8.64
CA GLY A 84 0.42 4.00 -9.88
C GLY A 84 1.48 4.94 -10.47
N PRO A 85 1.54 5.11 -11.80
CA PRO A 85 2.58 5.95 -12.43
C PRO A 85 2.50 7.42 -12.02
N ASN A 86 1.31 7.89 -11.66
CA ASN A 86 1.03 9.26 -11.22
C ASN A 86 0.61 9.32 -9.74
N ALA A 87 1.03 8.37 -8.91
CA ALA A 87 0.71 8.32 -7.49
C ALA A 87 1.74 9.11 -6.64
N GLU A 88 1.39 9.43 -5.39
CA GLU A 88 2.34 10.05 -4.45
C GLU A 88 3.60 9.21 -4.25
N LYS A 89 3.44 7.88 -4.35
CA LYS A 89 4.52 6.89 -4.22
C LYS A 89 5.62 7.04 -5.27
N THR A 90 5.25 7.41 -6.50
CA THR A 90 6.16 7.56 -7.65
C THR A 90 6.60 9.02 -7.86
N ALA A 91 6.13 9.94 -7.03
CA ALA A 91 6.51 11.34 -7.12
C ALA A 91 8.01 11.55 -6.80
N PRO A 92 8.68 12.54 -7.41
CA PRO A 92 10.09 12.84 -7.12
C PRO A 92 10.37 13.05 -5.63
N ALA A 93 9.45 13.69 -4.90
CA ALA A 93 9.58 13.90 -3.45
C ALA A 93 9.64 12.58 -2.66
N SER A 94 9.05 11.51 -3.17
CA SER A 94 8.87 10.21 -2.50
C SER A 94 9.81 9.11 -2.98
N GLN A 95 10.63 9.38 -4.01
CA GLN A 95 11.45 8.40 -4.73
C GLN A 95 12.38 7.55 -3.83
N PHE A 96 12.80 8.11 -2.68
CA PHE A 96 13.72 7.47 -1.74
C PHE A 96 13.06 6.92 -0.47
N LEU A 97 11.73 6.82 -0.44
CA LEU A 97 11.03 6.20 0.69
C LEU A 97 11.30 4.69 0.73
N LYS A 98 11.40 4.16 1.95
CA LYS A 98 11.65 2.74 2.25
C LYS A 98 10.63 2.24 3.26
N GLY A 99 10.42 0.93 3.29
CA GLY A 99 9.56 0.29 4.30
C GLY A 99 8.18 -0.14 3.80
N TYR A 100 7.86 0.02 2.52
CA TYR A 100 6.57 -0.38 1.94
C TYR A 100 6.24 -1.85 2.24
N LYS A 101 7.22 -2.75 2.05
CA LYS A 101 7.08 -4.17 2.36
C LYS A 101 6.75 -4.45 3.84
N VAL A 102 7.24 -3.64 4.77
CA VAL A 102 6.94 -3.81 6.21
C VAL A 102 5.45 -3.56 6.47
N ILE A 103 4.89 -2.54 5.81
CA ILE A 103 3.46 -2.22 5.91
C ILE A 103 2.62 -3.31 5.24
N ASP A 104 3.03 -3.80 4.07
CA ASP A 104 2.35 -4.89 3.36
C ASP A 104 2.39 -6.21 4.15
N ASP A 105 3.54 -6.57 4.73
CA ASP A 105 3.70 -7.78 5.54
C ASP A 105 2.87 -7.71 6.84
N ALA A 106 2.80 -6.53 7.48
CA ALA A 106 1.96 -6.31 8.64
C ALA A 106 0.47 -6.40 8.25
N LYS A 107 0.11 -5.78 7.11
CA LYS A 107 -1.24 -5.83 6.58
C LYS A 107 -1.68 -7.25 6.25
N PHE A 108 -0.83 -8.04 5.61
CA PHE A 108 -1.09 -9.44 5.29
C PHE A 108 -1.41 -10.24 6.56
N GLN A 109 -0.58 -10.12 7.60
CA GLN A 109 -0.83 -10.80 8.88
C GLN A 109 -2.13 -10.33 9.55
N LEU A 110 -2.43 -9.03 9.50
CA LEU A 110 -3.67 -8.48 10.03
C LEU A 110 -4.91 -8.94 9.26
N GLU A 111 -4.82 -9.10 7.94
CA GLU A 111 -5.92 -9.64 7.14
C GLU A 111 -6.13 -11.14 7.38
N CYS A 112 -5.10 -11.91 7.73
CA CYS A 112 -5.27 -13.28 8.20
C CYS A 112 -5.94 -13.36 9.58
N GLU A 113 -5.67 -12.40 10.45
CA GLU A 113 -6.17 -12.37 11.83
C GLU A 113 -7.58 -11.79 11.96
N CYS A 114 -7.80 -10.64 11.33
CA CYS A 114 -9.00 -9.82 11.46
C CYS A 114 -9.31 -9.14 10.10
N PRO A 115 -9.80 -9.93 9.11
CA PRO A 115 -10.00 -9.45 7.75
C PRO A 115 -10.84 -8.19 7.66
N GLY A 116 -10.36 -7.19 6.91
CA GLY A 116 -11.09 -5.94 6.65
C GLY A 116 -11.28 -5.02 7.87
N VAL A 117 -10.55 -5.25 8.97
CA VAL A 117 -10.72 -4.46 10.21
C VAL A 117 -9.73 -3.29 10.29
N VAL A 118 -8.44 -3.54 10.04
CA VAL A 118 -7.35 -2.57 10.33
C VAL A 118 -6.93 -1.83 9.06
N SER A 119 -6.94 -0.49 9.07
CA SER A 119 -6.50 0.31 7.91
C SER A 119 -4.99 0.30 7.74
N CYS A 120 -4.53 0.52 6.51
CA CYS A 120 -3.11 0.74 6.23
C CYS A 120 -2.62 2.06 6.85
N ALA A 121 -3.47 3.08 6.93
CA ALA A 121 -3.19 4.34 7.63
C ALA A 121 -2.83 4.12 9.11
N ASP A 122 -3.55 3.25 9.81
CA ASP A 122 -3.22 2.92 11.20
C ASP A 122 -1.96 2.06 11.33
N ILE A 123 -1.71 1.14 10.40
CA ILE A 123 -0.46 0.37 10.36
C ILE A 123 0.73 1.31 10.23
N LEU A 124 0.67 2.28 9.32
CA LEU A 124 1.74 3.26 9.11
C LEU A 124 1.98 4.13 10.35
N ALA A 125 0.92 4.63 11.00
CA ALA A 125 1.03 5.43 12.22
C ALA A 125 1.63 4.64 13.40
N LEU A 126 1.23 3.37 13.56
CA LEU A 126 1.79 2.48 14.57
C LEU A 126 3.27 2.16 14.27
N ALA A 127 3.58 1.87 13.01
CA ALA A 127 4.93 1.55 12.58
C ALA A 127 5.92 2.71 12.77
N ALA A 128 5.47 3.95 12.55
CA ALA A 128 6.27 5.14 12.85
C ALA A 128 6.57 5.27 14.36
N ARG A 129 5.59 4.99 15.23
CA ARG A 129 5.80 4.96 16.69
C ARG A 129 6.80 3.88 17.08
N ASP A 130 6.63 2.67 16.58
CA ASP A 130 7.49 1.53 16.91
C ASP A 130 8.94 1.77 16.43
N SER A 131 9.11 2.44 15.30
CA SER A 131 10.43 2.85 14.77
C SER A 131 11.19 3.79 15.70
N VAL A 132 10.50 4.76 16.32
CA VAL A 132 11.10 5.66 17.32
C VAL A 132 11.49 4.89 18.58
N VAL A 133 10.64 3.96 19.03
CA VAL A 133 10.93 3.15 20.22
C VAL A 133 12.15 2.24 19.99
N LEU A 134 12.25 1.61 18.82
CA LEU A 134 13.37 0.73 18.48
C LEU A 134 14.71 1.46 18.48
N THR A 135 14.70 2.72 18.06
CA THR A 135 15.84 3.63 18.07
C THR A 135 16.04 4.34 19.42
N LYS A 136 15.48 3.81 20.52
CA LYS A 136 15.63 4.30 21.91
C LYS A 136 14.88 5.58 22.26
N GLY A 137 13.97 6.02 21.40
CA GLY A 137 13.04 7.09 21.71
C GLY A 137 11.92 6.66 22.66
N THR A 138 11.14 7.64 23.13
CA THR A 138 10.02 7.39 24.04
C THR A 138 8.76 7.03 23.25
N SER A 139 8.04 6.00 23.71
CA SER A 139 6.76 5.59 23.15
C SER A 139 5.65 6.60 23.47
N TRP A 140 4.62 6.66 22.62
CA TRP A 140 3.35 7.35 22.89
C TRP A 140 2.17 6.45 22.52
N ALA A 141 1.00 6.75 23.07
CA ALA A 141 -0.23 6.06 22.74
C ALA A 141 -0.78 6.58 21.42
N VAL A 142 -0.88 5.72 20.40
CA VAL A 142 -1.35 6.10 19.05
C VAL A 142 -2.87 5.95 18.99
N PRO A 143 -3.65 7.04 18.76
CA PRO A 143 -5.05 6.90 18.41
C PRO A 143 -5.18 6.22 17.05
N THR A 144 -5.96 5.15 16.99
CA THR A 144 -6.26 4.38 15.77
C THR A 144 -7.75 4.48 15.42
N GLY A 145 -8.15 3.95 14.27
CA GLY A 145 -9.48 4.09 13.68
C GLY A 145 -9.51 4.90 12.38
N ARG A 146 -8.36 5.16 11.77
CA ARG A 146 -8.27 5.84 10.47
C ARG A 146 -8.88 4.97 9.38
N ARG A 147 -9.38 5.62 8.33
CA ARG A 147 -9.72 5.01 7.05
C ARG A 147 -8.65 5.35 6.03
N ASP A 148 -8.43 4.42 5.11
CA ASP A 148 -7.52 4.59 3.99
C ASP A 148 -8.09 5.59 2.97
N GLY A 149 -7.21 6.39 2.39
CA GLY A 149 -7.50 7.30 1.30
C GLY A 149 -7.76 6.55 -0.01
N THR A 150 -8.63 7.13 -0.84
CA THR A 150 -9.03 6.61 -2.16
C THR A 150 -8.44 7.42 -3.31
N VAL A 151 -7.49 8.31 -3.02
CA VAL A 151 -6.86 9.20 -4.00
C VAL A 151 -5.37 9.28 -3.67
N SER A 152 -4.52 9.09 -4.67
CA SER A 152 -3.08 9.31 -4.58
C SER A 152 -2.62 9.95 -5.88
N LYS A 153 -1.99 11.12 -5.79
CA LYS A 153 -1.58 11.91 -6.96
C LYS A 153 -0.18 12.50 -6.77
N ALA A 154 0.70 12.26 -7.73
CA ALA A 154 2.06 12.80 -7.72
C ALA A 154 2.06 14.33 -7.68
N SER A 155 1.14 14.97 -8.41
CA SER A 155 0.97 16.44 -8.44
C SER A 155 0.66 17.05 -7.08
N ASP A 156 0.07 16.28 -6.16
CA ASP A 156 -0.29 16.79 -4.85
C ASP A 156 0.94 16.91 -3.93
N THR A 157 2.08 16.32 -4.33
CA THR A 157 3.36 16.49 -3.61
C THR A 157 4.01 17.85 -3.89
N ASP A 158 3.69 18.46 -5.03
CA ASP A 158 4.29 19.72 -5.48
C ASP A 158 3.83 20.88 -4.59
N GLY A 159 4.78 21.59 -3.99
CA GLY A 159 4.51 22.74 -3.12
C GLY A 159 4.03 22.40 -1.70
N ASN A 160 3.51 21.19 -1.46
CA ASN A 160 3.08 20.76 -0.12
C ASN A 160 4.23 20.21 0.73
N MET A 161 5.17 19.48 0.11
CA MET A 161 6.28 18.86 0.84
C MET A 161 7.37 19.87 1.22
N PRO A 162 7.85 19.87 2.47
CA PRO A 162 9.04 20.62 2.88
C PRO A 162 10.28 20.20 2.08
N GLY A 163 10.99 21.18 1.53
CA GLY A 163 12.20 20.99 0.73
C GLY A 163 13.47 21.16 1.56
N PHE A 164 14.53 20.45 1.18
CA PHE A 164 15.82 20.50 1.89
C PHE A 164 16.53 21.88 1.79
N GLN A 165 16.08 22.76 0.90
CA GLN A 165 16.55 24.14 0.72
C GLN A 165 15.53 25.20 1.17
N ASP A 166 14.40 24.80 1.77
CA ASP A 166 13.38 25.76 2.17
C ASP A 166 13.91 26.69 3.27
N THR A 167 13.51 27.96 3.22
CA THR A 167 13.79 28.91 4.31
C THR A 167 12.91 28.57 5.51
N VAL A 168 13.29 29.06 6.69
CA VAL A 168 12.50 28.82 7.91
C VAL A 168 11.08 29.40 7.77
N ASP A 169 10.90 30.51 7.05
CA ASP A 169 9.58 31.08 6.81
C ASP A 169 8.70 30.21 5.91
N VAL A 170 9.28 29.61 4.85
CA VAL A 170 8.56 28.65 4.01
C VAL A 170 8.19 27.40 4.80
N LEU A 171 9.09 26.89 5.64
CA LEU A 171 8.80 25.77 6.53
C LEU A 171 7.68 26.10 7.53
N LYS A 172 7.72 27.28 8.16
CA LYS A 172 6.66 27.77 9.06
C LYS A 172 5.31 27.82 8.33
N GLN A 173 5.28 28.32 7.09
CA GLN A 173 4.05 28.38 6.29
C GLN A 173 3.50 26.98 5.97
N LYS A 174 4.34 26.05 5.49
CA LYS A 174 3.93 24.67 5.17
C LYS A 174 3.39 23.93 6.40
N PHE A 175 4.06 24.07 7.55
CA PHE A 175 3.60 23.45 8.80
C PHE A 175 2.30 24.11 9.31
N ALA A 176 2.18 25.43 9.24
CA ALA A 176 0.96 26.14 9.63
C ALA A 176 -0.23 25.76 8.75
N ALA A 177 -0.03 25.51 7.45
CA ALA A 177 -1.06 25.01 6.54
C ALA A 177 -1.60 23.62 6.96
N LYS A 178 -0.80 22.85 7.70
CA LYS A 178 -1.18 21.57 8.29
C LYS A 178 -1.59 21.68 9.77
N GLY A 179 -1.83 22.89 10.28
CA GLY A 179 -2.24 23.13 11.65
C GLY A 179 -1.14 22.92 12.70
N LEU A 180 0.13 22.88 12.27
CA LEU A 180 1.30 22.70 13.14
C LEU A 180 1.99 24.04 13.37
N ASN A 181 2.44 24.29 14.60
CA ASN A 181 3.12 25.54 14.95
C ASN A 181 4.65 25.44 14.81
N THR A 182 5.36 26.55 15.07
CA THR A 182 6.83 26.59 14.96
C THR A 182 7.55 25.60 15.90
N ARG A 183 6.98 25.30 17.07
CA ARG A 183 7.54 24.26 17.95
C ARG A 183 7.38 22.89 17.31
N ASP A 184 6.20 22.59 16.77
CA ASP A 184 5.94 21.32 16.08
C ASP A 184 6.90 21.15 14.89
N LEU A 185 7.19 22.23 14.14
CA LEU A 185 8.23 22.26 13.10
C LEU A 185 9.60 21.83 13.62
N VAL A 186 10.15 22.54 14.61
CA VAL A 186 11.50 22.24 15.13
C VAL A 186 11.55 20.84 15.74
N THR A 187 10.46 20.42 16.40
CA THR A 187 10.36 19.11 17.03
C THR A 187 10.35 17.99 15.99
N LEU A 188 9.53 18.09 14.95
CA LEU A 188 9.39 17.05 13.92
C LEU A 188 10.63 16.96 13.03
N VAL A 189 11.27 18.09 12.69
CA VAL A 189 12.58 18.08 12.00
C VAL A 189 13.65 17.39 12.85
N GLY A 190 13.52 17.42 14.18
CA GLY A 190 14.38 16.65 15.09
C GLY A 190 14.37 15.14 14.84
N ALA A 191 13.40 14.59 14.08
CA ALA A 191 13.44 13.19 13.62
C ALA A 191 14.69 12.86 12.78
N HIS A 192 15.33 13.86 12.17
CA HIS A 192 16.61 13.72 11.48
C HIS A 192 17.78 13.29 12.40
N THR A 193 17.53 13.14 13.71
CA THR A 193 18.44 12.42 14.63
C THR A 193 18.69 10.96 14.21
N ILE A 194 17.77 10.35 13.46
CA ILE A 194 17.96 9.03 12.85
C ILE A 194 17.91 9.08 11.32
N GLY A 195 18.73 8.23 10.69
CA GLY A 195 18.73 8.04 9.23
C GLY A 195 19.78 8.85 8.47
N THR A 196 19.62 8.90 7.15
CA THR A 196 20.64 9.40 6.22
C THR A 196 20.04 10.24 5.09
N ALA A 197 20.88 11.03 4.44
CA ALA A 197 20.58 11.70 3.18
C ALA A 197 21.62 11.35 2.11
N ALA A 198 21.17 11.28 0.86
CA ALA A 198 22.05 11.05 -0.29
C ALA A 198 22.94 12.28 -0.54
N CYS A 199 24.21 12.09 -0.92
CA CYS A 199 25.09 13.21 -1.31
C CYS A 199 24.47 14.08 -2.42
N GLU A 200 23.66 13.49 -3.30
CA GLU A 200 22.93 14.19 -4.36
C GLU A 200 22.13 15.40 -3.85
N VAL A 201 21.49 15.29 -2.68
CA VAL A 201 20.57 16.34 -2.19
C VAL A 201 21.27 17.50 -1.49
N PHE A 202 22.53 17.38 -1.06
CA PHE A 202 23.22 18.44 -0.32
C PHE A 202 24.63 18.78 -0.83
N SER A 203 25.17 18.05 -1.80
CA SER A 203 26.50 18.29 -2.38
C SER A 203 26.68 19.70 -2.96
N TYR A 204 25.61 20.38 -3.40
CA TYR A 204 25.69 21.77 -3.83
C TYR A 204 26.22 22.68 -2.70
N ARG A 205 25.91 22.37 -1.43
CA ARG A 205 26.42 23.11 -0.26
C ARG A 205 27.91 22.90 -0.04
N LEU A 206 28.51 21.84 -0.58
CA LEU A 206 29.93 21.53 -0.37
C LEU A 206 30.84 22.14 -1.45
N TYR A 207 30.29 22.44 -2.62
CA TYR A 207 31.08 22.78 -3.81
C TYR A 207 30.63 24.06 -4.52
N ASN A 208 29.31 24.27 -4.63
CA ASN A 208 28.71 25.27 -5.52
C ASN A 208 27.57 26.04 -4.84
N PHE A 209 27.77 26.51 -3.59
CA PHE A 209 26.69 27.16 -2.84
C PHE A 209 26.32 28.53 -3.43
N THR A 210 27.31 29.42 -3.56
CA THR A 210 27.18 30.73 -4.23
C THR A 210 28.10 30.80 -5.44
N SER A 211 27.91 29.90 -6.40
CA SER A 211 28.72 29.72 -7.63
C SER A 211 30.19 29.29 -7.46
N THR A 212 30.83 29.54 -6.32
CA THR A 212 32.15 28.99 -5.96
C THR A 212 32.21 28.69 -4.46
N GLY A 213 32.58 27.47 -4.09
CA GLY A 213 32.92 27.11 -2.71
C GLY A 213 31.75 26.56 -1.89
N ALA A 214 32.09 26.20 -0.65
CA ALA A 214 31.17 25.61 0.32
C ALA A 214 30.29 26.68 1.00
N ASP A 215 29.14 26.25 1.48
CA ASP A 215 28.20 27.04 2.26
C ASP A 215 28.88 27.54 3.55
N PRO A 216 28.94 28.86 3.78
CA PRO A 216 29.64 29.44 4.92
C PRO A 216 28.96 29.19 6.27
N SER A 217 27.72 28.70 6.28
CA SER A 217 27.03 28.27 7.51
C SER A 217 27.51 26.91 8.03
N ILE A 218 28.25 26.15 7.22
CA ILE A 218 28.82 24.86 7.63
C ILE A 218 30.17 25.11 8.32
N ASN A 219 30.40 24.40 9.41
CA ASN A 219 31.69 24.41 10.10
C ASN A 219 32.82 24.04 9.11
N PRO A 220 33.88 24.86 8.95
CA PRO A 220 34.93 24.61 7.96
C PRO A 220 35.62 23.25 8.10
N ALA A 221 35.84 22.76 9.33
CA ALA A 221 36.42 21.43 9.55
C ALA A 221 35.47 20.31 9.13
N PHE A 222 34.16 20.55 9.24
CA PHE A 222 33.13 19.59 8.83
C PHE A 222 32.96 19.57 7.30
N VAL A 223 33.15 20.69 6.61
CA VAL A 223 33.17 20.73 5.13
C VAL A 223 34.19 19.75 4.58
N SER A 224 35.44 19.79 5.07
CA SER A 224 36.49 18.88 4.61
C SER A 224 36.14 17.41 4.86
N HIS A 225 35.50 17.10 6.00
CA HIS A 225 35.00 15.77 6.29
C HIS A 225 33.91 15.32 5.31
N LEU A 226 32.92 16.17 5.05
CA LEU A 226 31.83 15.87 4.12
C LEU A 226 32.32 15.75 2.67
N GLN A 227 33.29 16.55 2.24
CA GLN A 227 33.87 16.44 0.89
C GLN A 227 34.61 15.11 0.68
N ALA A 228 35.22 14.53 1.73
CA ALA A 228 35.83 13.21 1.65
C ALA A 228 34.77 12.10 1.49
N LEU A 229 33.62 12.27 2.12
CA LEU A 229 32.50 11.32 2.05
C LEU A 229 31.63 11.51 0.79
N CYS A 230 31.50 12.72 0.29
CA CYS A 230 30.66 13.11 -0.84
C CYS A 230 31.50 13.86 -1.89
N PRO A 231 32.20 13.15 -2.79
CA PRO A 231 32.91 13.79 -3.89
C PRO A 231 31.95 14.55 -4.83
N GLN A 232 32.51 15.44 -5.65
CA GLN A 232 31.74 16.38 -6.48
C GLN A 232 30.82 15.72 -7.53
N ASN A 233 30.97 14.42 -7.79
CA ASN A 233 30.18 13.66 -8.75
C ASN A 233 28.70 13.46 -8.37
N ARG A 234 28.24 14.00 -7.22
CA ARG A 234 26.85 13.93 -6.75
C ARG A 234 26.29 12.51 -6.67
N ASP A 235 27.13 11.55 -6.30
CA ASP A 235 26.74 10.14 -6.24
C ASP A 235 25.59 9.92 -5.24
N GLY A 236 24.38 9.69 -5.77
CA GLY A 236 23.16 9.44 -4.98
C GLY A 236 23.16 8.10 -4.25
N SER A 237 24.09 7.19 -4.55
CA SER A 237 24.26 5.94 -3.81
C SER A 237 24.93 6.15 -2.45
N ARG A 238 25.66 7.25 -2.27
CA ARG A 238 26.34 7.58 -1.01
C ARG A 238 25.38 8.25 -0.04
N GLN A 239 25.11 7.54 1.05
CA GLN A 239 24.20 7.95 2.13
C GLN A 239 25.00 8.42 3.34
N ILE A 240 24.78 9.67 3.76
CA ILE A 240 25.47 10.28 4.91
C ILE A 240 24.47 10.47 6.04
N ALA A 241 24.88 10.11 7.26
CA ALA A 241 24.11 10.34 8.48
C ALA A 241 23.73 11.81 8.62
N LEU A 242 22.44 12.07 8.89
CA LEU A 242 21.95 13.42 9.21
C LEU A 242 22.39 13.87 10.61
N ASP A 243 22.63 12.90 11.50
CA ASP A 243 23.11 13.11 12.86
C ASP A 243 24.50 12.49 13.06
N THR A 244 25.53 13.34 13.06
CA THR A 244 26.92 12.89 13.19
C THR A 244 27.16 12.35 14.60
N GLY A 245 27.39 11.05 14.70
CA GLY A 245 27.74 10.37 15.95
C GLY A 245 26.59 9.65 16.67
N SER A 246 25.34 9.80 16.22
CA SER A 246 24.17 9.15 16.84
C SER A 246 23.05 8.74 15.87
N ALA A 247 23.36 8.54 14.58
CA ALA A 247 22.37 8.31 13.52
C ALA A 247 21.44 7.08 13.67
N ASP A 248 21.71 6.20 14.64
CA ASP A 248 20.93 5.02 14.98
C ASP A 248 20.14 5.17 16.30
N ARG A 249 20.23 6.35 16.95
CA ARG A 249 19.59 6.63 18.23
C ARG A 249 18.75 7.90 18.17
N PHE A 250 17.53 7.80 18.68
CA PHE A 250 16.59 8.90 18.76
C PHE A 250 16.88 9.78 19.99
N ASP A 251 17.77 10.76 19.81
CA ASP A 251 18.23 11.62 20.89
C ASP A 251 18.34 13.10 20.48
N THR A 252 19.10 13.90 21.22
CA THR A 252 19.22 15.35 21.01
C THR A 252 20.52 15.77 20.33
N SER A 253 21.36 14.82 19.90
CA SER A 253 22.65 15.11 19.27
C SER A 253 22.50 15.82 17.92
N PHE A 254 21.41 15.59 17.17
CA PHE A 254 21.04 16.40 16.01
C PHE A 254 21.04 17.90 16.31
N PHE A 255 20.38 18.32 17.40
CA PHE A 255 20.33 19.72 17.81
C PHE A 255 21.71 20.26 18.22
N ALA A 256 22.55 19.42 18.84
CA ALA A 256 23.93 19.79 19.19
C ALA A 256 24.78 19.98 17.93
N ASN A 257 24.57 19.14 16.91
CA ASN A 257 25.20 19.24 15.60
C ASN A 257 24.78 20.54 14.89
N LEU A 258 23.51 20.94 14.93
CA LEU A 258 23.08 22.23 14.36
C LEU A 258 23.78 23.42 15.01
N ARG A 259 23.93 23.41 16.34
CA ARG A 259 24.66 24.45 17.10
C ARG A 259 26.12 24.57 16.67
N GLU A 260 26.74 23.46 16.28
CA GLU A 260 28.14 23.38 15.88
C GLU A 260 28.39 23.65 14.40
N GLY A 261 27.34 23.99 13.63
CA GLY A 261 27.44 24.19 12.18
C GLY A 261 27.56 22.87 11.40
N LYS A 262 27.02 21.78 11.94
CA LYS A 262 27.12 20.42 11.36
C LYS A 262 25.79 19.90 10.79
N GLY A 263 24.81 20.77 10.54
CA GLY A 263 23.59 20.39 9.84
C GLY A 263 23.88 20.05 8.37
N ILE A 264 23.51 18.84 7.94
CA ILE A 264 23.74 18.33 6.58
C ILE A 264 22.84 19.01 5.55
N LEU A 265 21.55 19.11 5.84
CA LEU A 265 20.59 19.82 4.99
C LEU A 265 20.62 21.32 5.29
N GLU A 266 20.41 22.15 4.27
CA GLU A 266 20.40 23.60 4.44
C GLU A 266 19.23 24.05 5.32
N SER A 267 18.04 23.52 5.06
CA SER A 267 16.83 23.71 5.87
C SER A 267 17.05 23.40 7.36
N ASP A 268 17.76 22.30 7.67
CA ASP A 268 18.10 21.92 9.04
C ASP A 268 19.04 22.95 9.69
N GLN A 269 20.14 23.31 9.02
CA GLN A 269 21.12 24.24 9.57
C GLN A 269 20.51 25.64 9.83
N ARG A 270 19.51 26.03 9.03
CA ARG A 270 18.79 27.30 9.21
C ARG A 270 17.94 27.35 10.49
N LEU A 271 17.57 26.22 11.09
CA LEU A 271 16.87 26.23 12.39
C LEU A 271 17.70 26.86 13.50
N TRP A 272 19.03 26.84 13.39
CA TRP A 272 19.94 27.47 14.35
C TRP A 272 20.16 28.96 14.09
N THR A 273 19.95 29.43 12.86
CA THR A 273 20.20 30.83 12.47
C THR A 273 18.95 31.71 12.52
N ASP A 274 17.74 31.14 12.51
CA ASP A 274 16.48 31.86 12.78
C ASP A 274 16.25 32.02 14.29
N ASP A 275 16.00 33.26 14.75
CA ASP A 275 15.90 33.61 16.17
C ASP A 275 14.82 32.81 16.92
N LEU A 276 13.68 32.55 16.26
CA LEU A 276 12.55 31.88 16.89
C LEU A 276 12.79 30.37 16.99
N THR A 277 13.24 29.72 15.91
CA THR A 277 13.52 28.28 15.94
C THR A 277 14.73 27.96 16.82
N LYS A 278 15.75 28.82 16.82
CA LYS A 278 16.94 28.68 17.68
C LYS A 278 16.58 28.57 19.15
N THR A 279 15.58 29.33 19.61
CA THR A 279 15.08 29.26 20.99
C THR A 279 14.57 27.85 21.34
N PHE A 280 13.88 27.17 20.42
CA PHE A 280 13.43 25.79 20.64
C PHE A 280 14.59 24.79 20.59
N VAL A 281 15.52 24.95 19.65
CA VAL A 281 16.74 24.13 19.57
C VAL A 281 17.53 24.20 20.87
N GLN A 282 17.73 25.40 21.43
CA GLN A 282 18.40 25.60 22.71
C GLN A 282 17.65 24.90 23.86
N ARG A 283 16.33 25.05 23.94
CA ARG A 283 15.51 24.40 24.97
C ARG A 283 15.54 22.87 24.94
N PHE A 284 15.74 22.26 23.77
CA PHE A 284 15.92 20.81 23.67
C PHE A 284 17.32 20.34 24.12
N LEU A 285 18.31 21.24 24.14
CA LEU A 285 19.67 20.97 24.63
C LEU A 285 19.85 21.26 26.12
N GLU A 286 18.98 22.07 26.72
CA GLU A 286 19.06 22.43 28.14
C GLU A 286 18.68 21.25 29.06
N VAL A 287 19.42 21.11 30.17
CA VAL A 287 19.19 20.06 31.18
C VAL A 287 17.86 20.32 31.91
N ARG A 288 17.12 19.24 32.18
CA ARG A 288 15.78 19.24 32.81
C ARG A 288 15.70 20.24 33.99
N GLY A 289 14.86 21.25 33.84
CA GLY A 289 14.60 22.35 34.79
C GLY A 289 13.41 23.20 34.31
N SER A 290 13.17 24.37 34.90
CA SER A 290 11.97 25.19 34.62
C SER A 290 11.85 25.77 33.19
N LEU A 291 12.89 25.67 32.36
CA LEU A 291 12.94 26.22 30.98
C LEU A 291 13.19 25.17 29.87
N GLY A 292 13.69 23.97 30.21
CA GLY A 292 14.04 22.93 29.23
C GLY A 292 12.83 22.16 28.70
N LEU A 293 12.87 21.79 27.42
CA LEU A 293 11.87 20.93 26.78
C LEU A 293 12.40 19.50 26.67
N SER A 294 11.60 18.52 27.08
CA SER A 294 11.94 17.12 26.81
C SER A 294 11.64 16.79 25.35
N PHE A 295 12.68 16.72 24.51
CA PHE A 295 12.56 16.43 23.08
C PHE A 295 11.69 15.21 22.81
N ASN A 296 11.98 14.07 23.45
CA ASN A 296 11.22 12.83 23.28
C ASN A 296 9.72 12.97 23.62
N VAL A 297 9.37 13.76 24.63
CA VAL A 297 7.96 14.00 25.02
C VAL A 297 7.28 14.95 24.04
N GLU A 298 7.93 16.05 23.69
CA GLU A 298 7.38 16.99 22.70
C GLU A 298 7.27 16.34 21.31
N PHE A 299 8.17 15.41 20.97
CA PHE A 299 8.11 14.62 19.74
C PHE A 299 6.87 13.76 19.70
N GLY A 300 6.58 12.99 20.76
CA GLY A 300 5.33 12.24 20.86
C GLY A 300 4.09 13.13 20.72
N LYS A 301 4.07 14.31 21.35
CA LYS A 301 2.96 15.28 21.21
C LYS A 301 2.83 15.83 19.78
N SER A 302 3.94 16.13 19.13
CA SER A 302 3.96 16.66 17.75
C SER A 302 3.55 15.57 16.76
N MET A 303 4.00 14.33 16.96
CA MET A 303 3.55 13.16 16.20
C MET A 303 2.06 12.90 16.36
N LEU A 304 1.49 13.10 17.55
CA LEU A 304 0.04 13.00 17.77
C LEU A 304 -0.74 14.05 16.98
N LYS A 305 -0.27 15.30 16.94
CA LYS A 305 -0.89 16.35 16.12
C LYS A 305 -0.76 16.02 14.63
N MET A 306 0.46 15.70 14.18
CA MET A 306 0.75 15.35 12.80
C MET A 306 -0.10 14.18 12.33
N SER A 307 -0.18 13.10 13.12
CA SER A 307 -0.94 11.89 12.79
C SER A 307 -2.47 12.09 12.76
N ASN A 308 -2.96 13.29 13.08
CA ASN A 308 -4.37 13.69 13.01
C ASN A 308 -4.64 14.71 11.88
N ILE A 309 -3.63 15.02 11.05
CA ILE A 309 -3.81 15.87 9.87
C ILE A 309 -4.76 15.16 8.90
N GLU A 310 -5.89 15.82 8.61
CA GLU A 310 -6.84 15.46 7.56
C GLU A 310 -7.26 13.97 7.56
N VAL A 311 -7.32 13.35 8.75
CA VAL A 311 -7.62 11.92 8.90
C VAL A 311 -9.03 11.58 8.40
N LYS A 312 -9.12 10.50 7.64
CA LYS A 312 -10.40 9.93 7.21
C LYS A 312 -10.93 8.99 8.29
N THR A 313 -12.22 9.08 8.59
CA THR A 313 -12.92 8.22 9.55
C THR A 313 -14.32 7.88 9.02
N GLY A 314 -14.97 6.89 9.63
CA GLY A 314 -16.33 6.49 9.24
C GLY A 314 -16.41 6.10 7.75
N THR A 315 -17.17 6.87 6.98
CA THR A 315 -17.42 6.69 5.53
C THR A 315 -16.53 7.57 4.64
N MET A 316 -15.60 8.36 5.19
CA MET A 316 -14.75 9.28 4.43
C MET A 316 -13.57 8.62 3.70
N GLY A 317 -13.46 7.30 3.80
CA GLY A 317 -12.42 6.48 3.19
C GLY A 317 -12.79 5.00 3.33
N GLU A 318 -11.80 4.13 3.16
CA GLU A 318 -12.01 2.70 3.10
C GLU A 318 -11.12 1.90 4.06
N ILE A 319 -11.26 0.57 4.07
CA ILE A 319 -10.25 -0.35 4.61
C ILE A 319 -9.78 -1.19 3.44
N ARG A 320 -8.59 -0.90 2.91
CA ARG A 320 -8.03 -1.70 1.82
C ARG A 320 -7.61 -3.06 2.35
N LYS A 321 -7.72 -4.11 1.55
CA LYS A 321 -7.13 -5.43 1.87
C LYS A 321 -5.65 -5.51 1.50
N VAL A 322 -5.25 -4.78 0.47
CA VAL A 322 -3.87 -4.64 0.00
C VAL A 322 -3.54 -3.16 0.01
N CYS A 323 -2.53 -2.75 0.75
CA CYS A 323 -2.25 -1.32 0.95
C CYS A 323 -1.88 -0.59 -0.35
N SER A 324 -1.32 -1.28 -1.34
CA SER A 324 -1.00 -0.66 -2.62
C SER A 324 -2.17 -0.46 -3.58
N LYS A 325 -3.37 -1.00 -3.27
CA LYS A 325 -4.52 -0.98 -4.18
C LYS A 325 -5.73 -0.34 -3.52
N MET A 326 -6.34 0.63 -4.19
CA MET A 326 -7.68 1.13 -3.80
C MET A 326 -8.69 -0.02 -3.91
N SER A 327 -9.66 -0.11 -3.00
CA SER A 327 -10.74 -1.08 -3.23
C SER A 327 -11.65 -0.54 -4.32
N CYS A 328 -12.10 -1.41 -5.22
CA CYS A 328 -13.16 -1.07 -6.16
C CYS A 328 -14.45 -0.82 -5.38
N PHE A 329 -14.75 0.45 -5.04
CA PHE A 329 -15.97 0.81 -4.34
C PHE A 329 -17.18 0.75 -5.28
N ASN A 330 -17.96 -0.31 -5.13
CA ASN A 330 -19.29 -0.46 -5.71
C ASN A 330 -20.27 0.44 -4.93
N HIS A 331 -20.81 1.50 -5.56
CA HIS A 331 -21.57 2.57 -4.88
C HIS A 331 -22.98 2.17 -4.38
N ARG A 332 -23.23 0.91 -4.02
CA ARG A 332 -24.58 0.42 -3.64
C ARG A 332 -24.61 -0.46 -2.39
N VAL A 333 -23.90 -0.07 -1.33
CA VAL A 333 -24.16 -0.60 0.03
C VAL A 333 -24.65 0.52 0.93
N LEU A 334 -25.79 1.11 0.58
CA LEU A 334 -26.53 2.00 1.48
C LEU A 334 -28.03 1.79 1.29
N LEU A 335 -28.51 0.57 1.55
CA LEU A 335 -29.90 0.23 1.86
C LEU A 335 -30.01 -1.30 1.79
N LEU A 336 -30.00 -1.97 2.95
CA LEU A 336 -30.51 -3.30 3.27
C LEU A 336 -29.57 -4.04 4.23
N THR A 337 -29.72 -3.77 5.52
CA THR A 337 -29.45 -4.77 6.56
C THR A 337 -30.52 -4.66 7.65
N LEU A 338 -31.73 -5.10 7.32
CA LEU A 338 -32.63 -5.65 8.32
C LEU A 338 -32.52 -7.18 8.22
N LEU A 339 -31.92 -7.77 9.26
CA LEU A 339 -32.09 -9.16 9.73
C LEU A 339 -31.80 -10.31 8.76
N LEU A 340 -30.75 -11.09 9.05
CA LEU A 340 -30.81 -12.56 9.16
C LEU A 340 -29.55 -13.10 9.89
N PRO A 341 -29.69 -14.18 10.68
CA PRO A 341 -28.64 -14.67 11.57
C PRO A 341 -27.57 -15.44 10.80
N ILE A 342 -26.32 -15.20 11.16
CA ILE A 342 -25.15 -15.85 10.56
C ILE A 342 -25.11 -17.31 11.03
N VAL A 343 -25.47 -18.23 10.14
CA VAL A 343 -25.07 -19.63 10.23
C VAL A 343 -23.63 -19.71 9.75
N VAL A 344 -22.70 -19.95 10.67
CA VAL A 344 -21.31 -20.27 10.33
C VAL A 344 -21.29 -21.69 9.76
N ILE A 345 -21.23 -21.80 8.44
CA ILE A 345 -20.95 -23.08 7.76
C ILE A 345 -19.43 -23.22 7.69
N LEU A 346 -18.90 -24.26 8.31
CA LEU A 346 -17.55 -24.77 8.08
C LEU A 346 -17.42 -25.09 6.58
N VAL A 347 -16.68 -24.28 5.83
CA VAL A 347 -16.36 -24.59 4.43
C VAL A 347 -15.17 -25.54 4.44
N GLU A 348 -15.45 -26.84 4.40
CA GLU A 348 -14.52 -27.82 3.86
C GLU A 348 -14.12 -27.37 2.45
N GLY A 349 -12.82 -27.46 2.12
CA GLY A 349 -12.31 -27.11 0.80
C GLY A 349 -12.91 -27.99 -0.29
N GLN A 350 -14.05 -27.59 -0.84
CA GLN A 350 -14.63 -28.24 -2.02
C GLN A 350 -13.75 -27.90 -3.22
N GLY A 351 -13.19 -28.93 -3.88
CA GLY A 351 -12.52 -28.78 -5.17
C GLY A 351 -13.46 -28.26 -6.25
N THR A 352 -12.93 -27.95 -7.43
CA THR A 352 -13.72 -27.42 -8.56
C THR A 352 -14.82 -28.39 -8.99
N ARG A 353 -16.00 -27.89 -9.33
CA ARG A 353 -17.12 -28.69 -9.87
C ARG A 353 -17.96 -27.90 -10.85
N VAL A 354 -18.63 -28.60 -11.77
CA VAL A 354 -19.62 -27.98 -12.65
C VAL A 354 -20.79 -27.46 -11.79
N GLY A 355 -21.22 -26.23 -12.06
CA GLY A 355 -22.29 -25.58 -11.30
C GLY A 355 -21.88 -25.11 -9.90
N PHE A 356 -20.59 -24.90 -9.61
CA PHE A 356 -20.12 -24.40 -8.32
C PHE A 356 -20.83 -23.11 -7.87
N TYR A 357 -21.07 -22.19 -8.81
CA TYR A 357 -21.77 -20.92 -8.57
C TYR A 357 -23.29 -20.97 -8.79
N SER A 358 -23.87 -22.15 -9.04
CA SER A 358 -25.30 -22.27 -9.40
C SER A 358 -26.26 -21.64 -8.39
N THR A 359 -25.90 -21.65 -7.10
CA THR A 359 -26.67 -21.00 -6.03
C THR A 359 -26.12 -19.62 -5.67
N SER A 360 -24.80 -19.47 -5.59
CA SER A 360 -24.15 -18.26 -5.05
C SER A 360 -23.98 -17.13 -6.08
N CYS A 361 -23.87 -17.47 -7.36
CA CYS A 361 -23.90 -16.50 -8.46
C CYS A 361 -24.52 -17.13 -9.73
N PRO A 362 -25.85 -17.30 -9.79
CA PRO A 362 -26.52 -18.02 -10.88
C PRO A 362 -26.34 -17.40 -12.27
N LYS A 363 -25.95 -16.11 -12.33
CA LYS A 363 -25.72 -15.36 -13.58
C LYS A 363 -24.27 -15.38 -14.06
N VAL A 364 -23.37 -16.12 -13.40
CA VAL A 364 -21.93 -16.05 -13.72
C VAL A 364 -21.63 -16.38 -15.18
N GLU A 365 -22.17 -17.50 -15.67
CA GLU A 365 -21.97 -17.99 -17.03
C GLU A 365 -22.46 -16.98 -18.07
N SER A 366 -23.65 -16.40 -17.87
CA SER A 366 -24.23 -15.47 -18.84
C SER A 366 -23.56 -14.10 -18.85
N ILE A 367 -23.08 -13.62 -17.70
CA ILE A 367 -22.35 -12.35 -17.61
C ILE A 367 -20.98 -12.48 -18.27
N VAL A 368 -20.21 -13.53 -17.98
CA VAL A 368 -18.91 -13.76 -18.63
C VAL A 368 -19.10 -13.91 -20.14
N SER A 369 -20.03 -14.78 -20.56
CA SER A 369 -20.28 -15.04 -21.99
C SER A 369 -20.70 -13.79 -22.76
N SER A 370 -21.60 -12.97 -22.20
CA SER A 370 -22.03 -11.73 -22.85
C SER A 370 -20.92 -10.67 -22.90
N THR A 371 -20.07 -10.60 -21.88
CA THR A 371 -18.92 -9.69 -21.84
C THR A 371 -17.90 -10.06 -22.91
N VAL A 372 -17.51 -11.34 -22.98
CA VAL A 372 -16.60 -11.85 -24.00
C VAL A 372 -17.18 -11.63 -25.40
N GLN A 373 -18.48 -11.88 -25.59
CA GLN A 373 -19.15 -11.62 -26.87
C GLN A 373 -19.13 -10.14 -27.26
N SER A 374 -19.31 -9.22 -26.30
CA SER A 374 -19.27 -7.78 -26.55
C SER A 374 -17.89 -7.32 -27.01
N HIS A 375 -16.84 -7.77 -26.32
CA HIS A 375 -15.45 -7.47 -26.68
C HIS A 375 -15.06 -8.10 -28.01
N PHE A 376 -15.44 -9.36 -28.25
CA PHE A 376 -15.19 -10.05 -29.52
C PHE A 376 -15.83 -9.37 -30.73
N LYS A 377 -17.05 -8.80 -30.57
CA LYS A 377 -17.71 -8.04 -31.64
C LYS A 377 -16.94 -6.76 -32.01
N SER A 378 -16.25 -6.16 -31.04
CA SER A 378 -15.44 -4.96 -31.24
C SER A 378 -14.06 -5.30 -31.80
N ASP A 379 -13.43 -6.35 -31.27
CA ASP A 379 -12.13 -6.86 -31.69
C ASP A 379 -12.13 -8.41 -31.66
N PRO A 380 -12.21 -9.06 -32.83
CA PRO A 380 -12.17 -10.52 -32.91
C PRO A 380 -10.87 -11.15 -32.38
N THR A 381 -9.80 -10.36 -32.23
CA THR A 381 -8.50 -10.85 -31.74
C THR A 381 -8.46 -11.10 -30.23
N ILE A 382 -9.52 -10.70 -29.52
CA ILE A 382 -9.72 -10.99 -28.10
C ILE A 382 -9.90 -12.49 -27.84
N ALA A 383 -10.64 -13.20 -28.70
CA ALA A 383 -10.88 -14.63 -28.51
C ALA A 383 -9.57 -15.47 -28.46
N PRO A 384 -8.62 -15.32 -29.42
CA PRO A 384 -7.31 -15.95 -29.27
C PRO A 384 -6.53 -15.46 -28.05
N GLY A 385 -6.64 -14.16 -27.71
CA GLY A 385 -5.95 -13.57 -26.56
C GLY A 385 -6.35 -14.20 -25.23
N LEU A 386 -7.64 -14.34 -24.97
CA LEU A 386 -8.20 -14.94 -23.76
C LEU A 386 -7.88 -16.43 -23.64
N LEU A 387 -7.99 -17.16 -24.75
CA LEU A 387 -7.65 -18.58 -24.77
C LEU A 387 -6.16 -18.80 -24.49
N ARG A 388 -5.28 -17.96 -25.07
CA ARG A 388 -3.84 -17.99 -24.80
C ARG A 388 -3.52 -17.60 -23.36
N MET A 389 -4.17 -16.56 -22.83
CA MET A 389 -3.97 -16.14 -21.45
C MET A 389 -4.31 -17.26 -20.45
N HIS A 390 -5.41 -17.97 -20.66
CA HIS A 390 -5.77 -19.12 -19.82
C HIS A 390 -4.75 -20.26 -19.91
N PHE A 391 -4.24 -20.54 -21.12
CA PHE A 391 -3.16 -21.52 -21.29
C PHE A 391 -1.90 -21.12 -20.52
N HIS A 392 -1.49 -19.85 -20.63
CA HIS A 392 -0.29 -19.35 -19.98
C HIS A 392 -0.41 -19.36 -18.45
N ASP A 393 -1.57 -19.01 -17.89
CA ASP A 393 -1.85 -19.12 -16.44
C ASP A 393 -1.65 -20.59 -15.96
N CYS A 394 -2.36 -21.52 -16.60
CA CYS A 394 -2.36 -22.93 -16.20
C CYS A 394 -0.97 -23.62 -16.28
N PHE A 395 -0.11 -23.20 -17.22
CA PHE A 395 1.20 -23.84 -17.43
C PHE A 395 2.29 -23.33 -16.49
N VAL A 396 2.05 -22.27 -15.71
CA VAL A 396 3.02 -21.73 -14.76
C VAL A 396 2.81 -22.34 -13.38
N GLN A 397 1.99 -21.73 -12.51
CA GLN A 397 1.69 -22.21 -11.15
C GLN A 397 0.30 -22.87 -11.02
N GLY A 398 -0.38 -23.11 -12.15
CA GLY A 398 -1.73 -23.66 -12.19
C GLY A 398 -2.75 -22.59 -12.60
N CYS A 399 -4.00 -22.99 -12.78
CA CYS A 399 -5.02 -22.10 -13.36
C CYS A 399 -5.61 -21.12 -12.32
N ASP A 400 -4.81 -20.49 -11.49
CA ASP A 400 -5.26 -19.68 -10.35
C ASP A 400 -5.41 -18.19 -10.65
N GLY A 401 -5.24 -17.75 -11.89
CA GLY A 401 -5.35 -16.35 -12.28
C GLY A 401 -4.16 -15.49 -11.84
N SER A 402 -3.05 -16.08 -11.40
CA SER A 402 -1.79 -15.39 -11.07
C SER A 402 -1.24 -14.59 -12.26
N ILE A 403 -1.58 -14.94 -13.50
CA ILE A 403 -1.22 -14.17 -14.69
C ILE A 403 -1.90 -12.80 -14.79
N LEU A 404 -2.98 -12.59 -14.03
CA LEU A 404 -3.75 -11.34 -14.01
C LEU A 404 -3.14 -10.30 -13.04
N ILE A 405 -2.17 -10.72 -12.22
CA ILE A 405 -1.54 -9.87 -11.19
C ILE A 405 -0.53 -8.91 -11.83
N ASP A 406 -0.69 -7.61 -11.58
CA ASP A 406 0.26 -6.58 -12.01
C ASP A 406 1.52 -6.52 -11.12
N GLY A 407 2.68 -6.31 -11.74
CA GLY A 407 3.95 -6.05 -11.06
C GLY A 407 5.13 -6.20 -12.02
N PRO A 408 6.28 -5.53 -11.79
CA PRO A 408 7.43 -5.58 -12.70
C PRO A 408 8.07 -6.97 -12.81
N ASN A 409 7.93 -7.80 -11.77
CA ASN A 409 8.39 -9.19 -11.72
C ASN A 409 7.23 -10.18 -11.64
N ALA A 410 6.05 -9.81 -12.14
CA ALA A 410 4.88 -10.69 -12.17
C ALA A 410 4.90 -11.57 -13.43
N GLU A 411 4.12 -12.64 -13.44
CA GLU A 411 3.90 -13.45 -14.66
C GLU A 411 3.39 -12.57 -15.80
N LYS A 412 2.49 -11.62 -15.50
CA LYS A 412 1.92 -10.70 -16.49
C LYS A 412 2.96 -9.94 -17.30
N THR A 413 4.08 -9.55 -16.69
CA THR A 413 5.16 -8.79 -17.35
C THR A 413 6.31 -9.66 -17.83
N ALA A 414 6.24 -10.98 -17.63
CA ALA A 414 7.28 -11.90 -18.05
C ALA A 414 7.44 -11.89 -19.59
N PRO A 415 8.66 -12.07 -20.13
CA PRO A 415 8.90 -12.03 -21.58
C PRO A 415 7.95 -12.89 -22.43
N PRO A 416 7.58 -14.13 -22.04
CA PRO A 416 6.63 -14.94 -22.80
C PRO A 416 5.19 -14.39 -22.84
N ASN A 417 4.85 -13.50 -21.92
CA ASN A 417 3.49 -13.01 -21.67
C ASN A 417 3.27 -11.57 -22.18
N GLN A 418 4.31 -10.89 -22.67
CA GLN A 418 4.24 -9.48 -23.10
C GLN A 418 3.23 -9.19 -24.21
N LEU A 419 2.86 -10.20 -25.00
CA LEU A 419 1.90 -10.08 -26.10
C LEU A 419 0.50 -10.60 -25.75
N LEU A 420 0.25 -10.98 -24.50
CA LEU A 420 -1.09 -11.32 -24.05
C LEU A 420 -1.98 -10.08 -24.04
N ARG A 421 -3.26 -10.29 -24.35
CA ARG A 421 -4.30 -9.26 -24.45
C ARG A 421 -5.64 -9.82 -23.98
N GLY A 422 -6.61 -8.96 -23.74
CA GLY A 422 -7.92 -9.34 -23.21
C GLY A 422 -8.00 -9.27 -21.69
N TYR A 423 -7.03 -8.66 -21.02
CA TYR A 423 -7.07 -8.43 -19.56
C TYR A 423 -8.30 -7.60 -19.19
N GLU A 424 -8.60 -6.60 -20.02
CA GLU A 424 -9.77 -5.74 -19.93
C GLU A 424 -11.10 -6.50 -19.98
N VAL A 425 -11.17 -7.64 -20.68
CA VAL A 425 -12.39 -8.45 -20.73
C VAL A 425 -12.62 -9.16 -19.39
N ILE A 426 -11.55 -9.63 -18.76
CA ILE A 426 -11.61 -10.25 -17.44
C ILE A 426 -11.99 -9.20 -16.40
N ASP A 427 -11.40 -8.00 -16.47
CA ASP A 427 -11.72 -6.88 -15.58
C ASP A 427 -13.16 -6.40 -15.75
N ASP A 428 -13.68 -6.31 -16.97
CA ASP A 428 -15.06 -5.92 -17.26
C ASP A 428 -16.06 -6.99 -16.80
N ALA A 429 -15.76 -8.27 -17.04
CA ALA A 429 -16.60 -9.37 -16.58
C ALA A 429 -16.61 -9.44 -15.06
N LYS A 430 -15.44 -9.28 -14.42
CA LYS A 430 -15.30 -9.17 -12.97
C LYS A 430 -16.12 -8.00 -12.45
N THR A 431 -16.03 -6.84 -13.07
CA THR A 431 -16.81 -5.64 -12.69
C THR A 431 -18.32 -5.92 -12.73
N GLN A 432 -18.82 -6.54 -13.80
CA GLN A 432 -20.23 -6.89 -13.92
C GLN A 432 -20.66 -7.96 -12.91
N LEU A 433 -19.82 -8.97 -12.66
CA LEU A 433 -20.08 -10.01 -11.68
C LEU A 433 -20.08 -9.46 -10.25
N GLU A 434 -19.16 -8.57 -9.92
CA GLU A 434 -19.13 -7.89 -8.62
C GLU A 434 -20.36 -7.00 -8.40
N ALA A 435 -21.03 -6.55 -9.46
CA ALA A 435 -22.31 -5.86 -9.35
C ALA A 435 -23.51 -6.80 -9.10
N VAL A 436 -23.38 -8.09 -9.43
CA VAL A 436 -24.48 -9.08 -9.34
C VAL A 436 -24.33 -10.02 -8.15
N CYS A 437 -23.11 -10.43 -7.84
CA CYS A 437 -22.76 -11.39 -6.79
C CYS A 437 -21.39 -11.02 -6.16
N PRO A 438 -21.34 -9.95 -5.36
CA PRO A 438 -20.08 -9.37 -4.87
C PRO A 438 -19.22 -10.38 -4.10
N GLY A 439 -17.94 -10.44 -4.43
CA GLY A 439 -16.93 -11.27 -3.75
C GLY A 439 -17.10 -12.78 -3.92
N VAL A 440 -17.98 -13.23 -4.82
CA VAL A 440 -18.31 -14.66 -4.99
C VAL A 440 -17.41 -15.33 -6.03
N VAL A 441 -17.23 -14.70 -7.20
CA VAL A 441 -16.59 -15.34 -8.37
C VAL A 441 -15.12 -14.94 -8.45
N SER A 442 -14.21 -15.90 -8.55
CA SER A 442 -12.76 -15.65 -8.70
C SER A 442 -12.42 -15.16 -10.11
N CYS A 443 -11.38 -14.34 -10.24
CA CYS A 443 -10.81 -13.97 -11.54
C CYS A 443 -10.28 -15.19 -12.30
N ALA A 444 -9.74 -16.18 -11.57
CA ALA A 444 -9.34 -17.47 -12.12
C ALA A 444 -10.49 -18.18 -12.87
N ASP A 445 -11.69 -18.23 -12.29
CA ASP A 445 -12.84 -18.85 -12.94
C ASP A 445 -13.43 -17.99 -14.06
N ILE A 446 -13.36 -16.67 -13.95
CA ILE A 446 -13.73 -15.78 -15.06
C ILE A 446 -12.84 -16.07 -16.28
N LEU A 447 -11.52 -16.19 -16.08
CA LEU A 447 -10.58 -16.52 -17.15
C LEU A 447 -10.88 -17.90 -17.78
N ALA A 448 -11.18 -18.91 -16.96
CA ALA A 448 -11.54 -20.25 -17.45
C ALA A 448 -12.83 -20.25 -18.27
N LEU A 449 -13.87 -19.54 -17.80
CA LEU A 449 -15.14 -19.38 -18.53
C LEU A 449 -14.95 -18.59 -19.84
N ALA A 450 -14.16 -17.51 -19.78
CA ALA A 450 -13.88 -16.66 -20.93
C ALA A 450 -13.11 -17.39 -22.03
N ALA A 451 -12.18 -18.28 -21.66
CA ALA A 451 -11.48 -19.14 -22.61
C ALA A 451 -12.45 -20.10 -23.34
N ARG A 452 -13.40 -20.70 -22.61
CA ARG A 452 -14.45 -21.55 -23.20
C ARG A 452 -15.35 -20.75 -24.15
N ASP A 453 -15.81 -19.58 -23.72
CA ASP A 453 -16.67 -18.72 -24.54
C ASP A 453 -15.95 -18.22 -25.80
N SER A 454 -14.64 -17.96 -25.72
CA SER A 454 -13.81 -17.61 -26.88
C SER A 454 -13.76 -18.73 -27.91
N VAL A 455 -13.63 -20.00 -27.48
CA VAL A 455 -13.68 -21.14 -28.40
C VAL A 455 -15.04 -21.25 -29.07
N VAL A 456 -16.13 -21.09 -28.32
CA VAL A 456 -17.51 -21.15 -28.86
C VAL A 456 -17.75 -20.04 -29.88
N LEU A 457 -17.31 -18.81 -29.61
CA LEU A 457 -17.46 -17.68 -30.54
C LEU A 457 -16.68 -17.86 -31.85
N THR A 458 -15.61 -18.65 -31.83
CA THR A 458 -14.82 -19.03 -33.02
C THR A 458 -15.29 -20.33 -33.68
N SER A 459 -16.56 -20.71 -33.48
CA SER A 459 -17.19 -21.93 -34.03
C SER A 459 -16.65 -23.25 -33.48
N GLY A 460 -15.99 -23.24 -32.33
CA GLY A 460 -15.58 -24.44 -31.62
C GLY A 460 -16.70 -25.05 -30.77
N ALA A 461 -16.48 -26.29 -30.30
CA ALA A 461 -17.40 -26.95 -29.38
C ALA A 461 -17.39 -26.28 -28.00
N SER A 462 -18.56 -26.23 -27.35
CA SER A 462 -18.69 -25.83 -25.95
C SER A 462 -18.46 -27.02 -25.02
N TRP A 463 -18.04 -26.76 -23.78
CA TRP A 463 -17.94 -27.75 -22.72
C TRP A 463 -18.34 -27.13 -21.37
N ALA A 464 -18.68 -27.98 -20.41
CA ALA A 464 -18.94 -27.54 -19.04
C ALA A 464 -17.61 -27.22 -18.34
N VAL A 465 -17.49 -26.04 -17.74
CA VAL A 465 -16.28 -25.60 -17.02
C VAL A 465 -16.48 -25.89 -15.52
N PRO A 466 -15.67 -26.77 -14.89
CA PRO A 466 -15.62 -26.87 -13.45
C PRO A 466 -15.10 -25.55 -12.87
N THR A 467 -15.90 -24.91 -12.03
CA THR A 467 -15.58 -23.65 -11.34
C THR A 467 -15.41 -23.91 -9.84
N GLY A 468 -14.96 -22.91 -9.09
CA GLY A 468 -14.53 -23.00 -7.68
C GLY A 468 -13.03 -22.77 -7.47
N ARG A 469 -12.32 -22.26 -8.47
CA ARG A 469 -10.91 -21.85 -8.32
C ARG A 469 -10.83 -20.64 -7.41
N ARG A 470 -9.69 -20.49 -6.74
CA ARG A 470 -9.38 -19.29 -5.93
C ARG A 470 -8.30 -18.50 -6.64
N ASP A 471 -8.34 -17.18 -6.46
CA ASP A 471 -7.34 -16.30 -7.04
C ASP A 471 -5.98 -16.52 -6.36
N GLY A 472 -4.97 -16.77 -7.17
CA GLY A 472 -3.58 -16.85 -6.77
C GLY A 472 -3.13 -15.57 -6.10
N THR A 473 -2.18 -15.68 -5.17
CA THR A 473 -1.61 -14.52 -4.46
C THR A 473 -0.12 -14.31 -4.76
N VAL A 474 0.46 -15.21 -5.55
CA VAL A 474 1.86 -15.22 -5.95
C VAL A 474 1.90 -15.16 -7.47
N SER A 475 2.70 -14.25 -8.01
CA SER A 475 2.96 -14.13 -9.44
C SER A 475 4.41 -13.75 -9.61
N GLN A 476 5.20 -14.62 -10.24
CA GLN A 476 6.64 -14.42 -10.44
C GLN A 476 7.01 -14.60 -11.90
N SER A 477 7.73 -13.62 -12.45
CA SER A 477 8.17 -13.66 -13.85
C SER A 477 9.12 -14.82 -14.14
N SER A 478 9.83 -15.32 -13.12
CA SER A 478 10.69 -16.51 -13.21
C SER A 478 9.91 -17.78 -13.52
N ASP A 479 8.66 -17.87 -13.08
CA ASP A 479 7.87 -19.09 -13.18
C ASP A 479 7.37 -19.29 -14.62
N ALA A 480 7.21 -18.18 -15.36
CA ALA A 480 6.86 -18.16 -16.78
C ALA A 480 7.93 -18.79 -17.70
N ASN A 481 9.15 -19.04 -17.22
CA ASN A 481 10.20 -19.72 -17.99
C ASN A 481 9.84 -21.17 -18.33
N ASN A 482 8.89 -21.77 -17.59
CA ASN A 482 8.45 -23.15 -17.82
C ASN A 482 7.41 -23.26 -18.94
N LEU A 483 6.94 -22.14 -19.51
CA LEU A 483 6.01 -22.17 -20.64
C LEU A 483 6.63 -22.89 -21.85
N PRO A 484 5.86 -23.69 -22.60
CA PRO A 484 6.31 -24.23 -23.88
C PRO A 484 6.79 -23.11 -24.82
N GLY A 485 8.05 -23.19 -25.23
CA GLY A 485 8.72 -22.17 -26.02
C GLY A 485 8.68 -22.49 -27.50
N PHE A 486 8.75 -21.44 -28.33
CA PHE A 486 8.63 -21.60 -29.78
C PHE A 486 9.80 -22.34 -30.46
N ARG A 487 10.92 -22.47 -29.75
CA ARG A 487 12.12 -23.19 -30.17
C ARG A 487 12.25 -24.55 -29.49
N ASP A 488 11.30 -24.93 -28.64
CA ASP A 488 11.35 -26.21 -27.94
C ASP A 488 11.20 -27.35 -28.93
N THR A 489 12.07 -28.36 -28.81
CA THR A 489 11.91 -29.59 -29.57
C THR A 489 10.61 -30.29 -29.18
N VAL A 490 10.10 -31.16 -30.05
CA VAL A 490 8.87 -31.94 -29.76
C VAL A 490 9.00 -32.72 -28.45
N ASP A 491 10.20 -33.23 -28.13
CA ASP A 491 10.44 -33.97 -26.88
C ASP A 491 10.40 -33.06 -25.65
N VAL A 492 10.92 -31.82 -25.74
CA VAL A 492 10.79 -30.82 -24.66
C VAL A 492 9.32 -30.43 -24.46
N GLN A 493 8.57 -30.24 -25.55
CA GLN A 493 7.14 -29.94 -25.45
C GLN A 493 6.35 -31.10 -24.83
N LYS A 494 6.66 -32.35 -25.19
CA LYS A 494 6.07 -33.54 -24.56
C LYS A 494 6.35 -33.58 -23.06
N GLN A 495 7.57 -33.27 -22.64
CA GLN A 495 7.93 -33.25 -21.22
C GLN A 495 7.14 -32.17 -20.47
N LYS A 496 7.11 -30.93 -20.96
CA LYS A 496 6.36 -29.83 -20.33
C LYS A 496 4.86 -30.12 -20.19
N PHE A 497 4.27 -30.81 -21.17
CA PHE A 497 2.88 -31.26 -21.09
C PHE A 497 2.69 -32.40 -20.08
N ALA A 498 3.60 -33.38 -20.06
CA ALA A 498 3.59 -34.47 -19.10
C ALA A 498 3.68 -33.97 -17.65
N ASP A 499 4.48 -32.92 -17.40
CA ASP A 499 4.60 -32.27 -16.08
C ASP A 499 3.28 -31.64 -15.61
N LYS A 500 2.33 -31.38 -16.54
CA LYS A 500 0.97 -30.91 -16.27
C LYS A 500 -0.07 -32.02 -16.32
N GLY A 501 0.35 -33.29 -16.38
CA GLY A 501 -0.53 -34.46 -16.49
C GLY A 501 -1.17 -34.64 -17.85
N LEU A 502 -0.66 -33.96 -18.89
CA LEU A 502 -1.17 -34.01 -20.26
C LEU A 502 -0.32 -34.97 -21.11
N ASN A 503 -0.96 -35.71 -22.01
CA ASN A 503 -0.29 -36.69 -22.87
C ASN A 503 0.02 -36.13 -24.27
N THR A 504 0.59 -36.96 -25.15
CA THR A 504 0.96 -36.52 -26.51
C THR A 504 -0.26 -36.13 -27.37
N GLN A 505 -1.42 -36.75 -27.17
CA GLN A 505 -2.65 -36.36 -27.86
C GLN A 505 -3.08 -34.95 -27.43
N ASP A 506 -2.98 -34.61 -26.14
CA ASP A 506 -3.28 -33.27 -25.63
C ASP A 506 -2.33 -32.22 -26.21
N LEU A 507 -1.03 -32.53 -26.29
CA LEU A 507 -0.03 -31.69 -26.96
C LEU A 507 -0.42 -31.40 -28.41
N VAL A 508 -0.70 -32.43 -29.20
CA VAL A 508 -1.09 -32.27 -30.60
C VAL A 508 -2.39 -31.47 -30.73
N THR A 509 -3.33 -31.67 -29.80
CA THR A 509 -4.64 -31.00 -29.83
C THR A 509 -4.54 -29.52 -29.44
N LEU A 510 -3.76 -29.17 -28.42
CA LEU A 510 -3.60 -27.79 -27.95
C LEU A 510 -2.64 -26.97 -28.82
N VAL A 511 -1.63 -27.60 -29.42
CA VAL A 511 -0.64 -26.91 -30.27
C VAL A 511 -1.05 -26.91 -31.74
N GLY A 512 -1.70 -27.98 -32.21
CA GLY A 512 -2.09 -28.16 -33.62
C GLY A 512 -3.36 -27.39 -34.04
N LYS A 513 -4.09 -26.76 -33.11
CA LYS A 513 -5.36 -26.09 -33.40
C LYS A 513 -5.13 -24.68 -33.99
N HIS A 514 -4.77 -24.60 -35.26
CA HIS A 514 -4.65 -23.36 -36.06
C HIS A 514 -6.00 -22.73 -36.47
N PHE A 515 -7.13 -23.14 -35.89
CA PHE A 515 -8.46 -22.62 -36.24
C PHE A 515 -8.74 -21.20 -35.73
N ILE A 516 -7.96 -20.75 -34.74
CA ILE A 516 -7.93 -19.36 -34.29
C ILE A 516 -6.59 -18.83 -34.79
N THR A 517 -6.58 -17.67 -35.43
CA THR A 517 -5.44 -17.11 -36.21
C THR A 517 -4.16 -16.82 -35.41
N GLN A 518 -4.01 -17.35 -34.19
CA GLN A 518 -2.87 -17.23 -33.32
C GLN A 518 -2.68 -18.53 -32.53
N SER A 519 -1.44 -19.01 -32.44
CA SER A 519 -1.11 -20.21 -31.68
C SER A 519 -1.25 -19.97 -30.19
N LEU A 520 -1.63 -21.01 -29.43
CA LEU A 520 -1.61 -20.98 -27.96
C LEU A 520 -0.19 -20.88 -27.40
N ILE A 521 0.82 -21.16 -28.22
CA ILE A 521 2.25 -21.05 -27.89
C ILE A 521 2.86 -19.76 -28.45
N TYR A 522 2.50 -19.35 -29.67
CA TYR A 522 3.23 -18.33 -30.46
C TYR A 522 2.52 -16.98 -30.50
#